data_AF-A0A9P8RTP4-F1
#
_entry.id   AF-A0A9P8RTP4-F1
#
_cell.length_a   1.000
_cell.length_b   1.000
_cell.length_c   1.000
_cell.angle_alpha   90.00
_cell.angle_beta   90.00
_cell.angle_gamma   90.00
#
_symmetry.space_group_name_H-M   'P 1'
#
loop_
_entity.id
_entity.type
_entity.pdbx_description
1 polymer ?
#
loop_
_entity_poly.entity_id
_entity_poly.type
_entity_poly.pdbx_seq_one_letter_code
_entity_poly.pdbx_strand_id
1 'polypeptide(L)'
;MKQKLSAFLLVVANILLPLAILTFGSGFFPYKPFLPGLAEYRDVEIERAPEAPFDRLVFMVVDALRSDFVYSHASGFEFTQRLISTGAAIPFTAHATSPTITMPRIKALTTGSIPSFLDVILNFAESDTTATLAHQDTWLAQMQAKKGGRLVMYGDDTWLKLFPTTFTRADGTSSFFVSDFSEVDNNVTRHVPDELENNDWNAMIMHYLGLDHIGHKTGPRSPHMFPKQREMDNIVQQIYEKLESDTHLQSTLFILCGDHGMNDAGNHGGSSSGETSAALVFISPKFKQISNGVPCPCKTDEEFQFYNVVEQSDLAPTLAGLLGFPVPRNNLGVFISDFLPLWEDKDKLQLVLGNARQILNIVKATFANSPFEGSAAAENCDLATSSVNELACRWARATGHLNERVGGVSGNYGQKIARLTEVFQSNSAPGKT
;
A
#
# COMPACT_ATOMS: atom_id res chain seq x y z
N MET A 1 37.39 31.58 41.21
CA MET A 1 35.93 31.29 41.11
C MET A 1 35.49 31.06 39.66
N LYS A 2 35.78 31.98 38.72
CA LYS A 2 35.43 31.84 37.29
C LYS A 2 35.97 30.58 36.59
N GLN A 3 37.24 30.20 36.83
CA GLN A 3 37.81 28.97 36.24
C GLN A 3 37.13 27.68 36.72
N LYS A 4 36.80 27.58 38.01
CA LYS A 4 36.09 26.41 38.56
C LYS A 4 34.66 26.31 37.99
N LEU A 5 34.00 27.44 37.81
CA LEU A 5 32.68 27.50 37.16
C LEU A 5 32.75 27.11 35.69
N SER A 6 33.76 27.57 34.94
CA SER A 6 33.97 27.22 33.54
C SER A 6 34.25 25.73 33.35
N ALA A 7 35.11 25.13 34.19
CA ALA A 7 35.36 23.69 34.16
C ALA A 7 34.10 22.87 34.49
N PHE A 8 33.31 23.31 35.48
CA PHE A 8 32.04 22.69 35.82
C PHE A 8 31.03 22.73 34.67
N LEU A 9 30.86 23.90 34.03
CA LEU A 9 29.97 24.06 32.87
C LEU A 9 30.41 23.19 31.69
N LEU A 10 31.71 23.05 31.45
CA LEU A 10 32.23 22.18 30.41
C LEU A 10 31.91 20.71 30.68
N VAL A 11 32.05 20.25 31.93
CA VAL A 11 31.67 18.88 32.33
C VAL A 11 30.17 18.66 32.14
N VAL A 12 29.33 19.61 32.56
CA VAL A 12 27.88 19.54 32.38
C VAL A 12 27.52 19.47 30.89
N ALA A 13 28.12 20.29 30.04
CA ALA A 13 27.88 20.25 28.60
C ALA A 13 28.27 18.90 27.97
N ASN A 14 29.41 18.32 28.38
CA ASN A 14 29.85 17.00 27.91
C ASN A 14 28.97 15.84 28.39
N ILE A 15 28.16 16.04 29.44
CA ILE A 15 27.15 15.07 29.89
C ILE A 15 25.81 15.29 29.18
N LEU A 16 25.40 16.55 29.03
CA LEU A 16 24.12 16.89 28.39
C LEU A 16 24.12 16.56 26.89
N LEU A 17 25.25 16.70 26.20
CA LEU A 17 25.35 16.39 24.77
C LEU A 17 25.01 14.91 24.46
N PRO A 18 25.66 13.89 25.06
CA PRO A 18 25.29 12.50 24.83
C PRO A 18 23.89 12.18 25.32
N LEU A 19 23.42 12.79 26.43
CA LEU A 19 22.05 12.60 26.90
C LEU A 19 21.03 13.14 25.88
N ALA A 20 21.28 14.31 25.29
CA ALA A 20 20.45 14.88 24.24
C ALA A 20 20.47 14.03 22.98
N ILE A 21 21.65 13.53 22.56
CA ILE A 21 21.78 12.63 21.40
C ILE A 21 21.02 11.32 21.64
N LEU A 22 21.12 10.72 22.84
CA LEU A 22 20.39 9.50 23.18
C LEU A 22 18.88 9.74 23.26
N THR A 23 18.45 10.86 23.85
CA THR A 23 17.03 11.23 23.94
C THR A 23 16.45 11.49 22.54
N PHE A 24 17.17 12.26 21.71
CA PHE A 24 16.81 12.46 20.31
C PHE A 24 16.79 11.13 19.55
N GLY A 25 17.84 10.33 19.64
CA GLY A 25 17.96 9.06 18.94
C GLY A 25 16.85 8.07 19.31
N SER A 26 16.52 7.95 20.60
CA SER A 26 15.45 7.06 21.07
C SER A 26 14.05 7.52 20.68
N GLY A 27 13.79 8.83 20.63
CA GLY A 27 12.50 9.37 20.19
C GLY A 27 12.34 9.44 18.67
N PHE A 28 13.43 9.75 17.96
CA PHE A 28 13.43 9.97 16.50
C PHE A 28 13.60 8.66 15.72
N PHE A 29 14.26 7.65 16.29
CA PHE A 29 14.37 6.30 15.74
C PHE A 29 13.70 5.28 16.68
N PRO A 30 12.37 5.32 16.80
CA PRO A 30 11.66 4.39 17.67
C PRO A 30 11.90 2.95 17.18
N TYR A 31 12.14 2.05 18.13
CA TYR A 31 12.22 0.62 17.84
C TYR A 31 10.87 0.15 17.30
N LYS A 32 10.83 -0.28 16.04
CA LYS A 32 9.66 -0.93 15.45
C LYS A 32 9.79 -2.44 15.72
N PRO A 33 8.84 -3.07 16.43
CA PRO A 33 8.87 -4.52 16.56
C PRO A 33 8.73 -5.13 15.17
N PHE A 34 9.53 -6.15 14.92
CA PHE A 34 9.54 -6.87 13.66
C PHE A 34 9.12 -8.31 13.95
N LEU A 35 8.04 -8.74 13.31
CA LEU A 35 7.57 -10.12 13.35
C LEU A 35 8.23 -10.90 12.21
N PRO A 36 9.11 -11.88 12.50
CA PRO A 36 9.83 -12.61 11.46
C PRO A 36 8.97 -13.72 10.84
N GLY A 37 9.39 -14.16 9.65
CA GLY A 37 8.76 -15.26 8.90
C GLY A 37 7.53 -14.82 8.10
N LEU A 38 6.99 -15.74 7.31
CA LEU A 38 5.76 -15.53 6.55
C LEU A 38 4.53 -15.70 7.45
N ALA A 39 3.50 -14.90 7.21
CA ALA A 39 2.20 -15.06 7.85
C ALA A 39 1.54 -16.36 7.41
N GLU A 40 0.82 -16.99 8.34
CA GLU A 40 -0.03 -18.15 8.08
C GLU A 40 -1.45 -17.89 8.57
N TYR A 41 -2.47 -18.47 7.93
CA TYR A 41 -3.88 -18.29 8.35
C TYR A 41 -4.15 -18.72 9.80
N ARG A 42 -3.38 -19.70 10.31
CA ARG A 42 -3.47 -20.14 11.71
C ARG A 42 -3.07 -19.05 12.71
N ASP A 43 -2.19 -18.11 12.32
CA ASP A 43 -1.69 -17.04 13.19
C ASP A 43 -2.78 -16.03 13.55
N VAL A 44 -3.88 -16.03 12.79
CA VAL A 44 -5.06 -15.16 12.97
C VAL A 44 -6.34 -15.97 13.17
N GLU A 45 -6.21 -17.24 13.55
CA GLU A 45 -7.34 -18.16 13.84
C GLU A 45 -8.36 -18.22 12.68
N ILE A 46 -7.87 -18.24 11.44
CA ILE A 46 -8.70 -18.52 10.26
C ILE A 46 -8.55 -20.01 9.93
N GLU A 47 -9.60 -20.78 10.18
CA GLU A 47 -9.62 -22.24 9.91
C GLU A 47 -9.71 -22.54 8.41
N ARG A 48 -10.48 -21.75 7.67
CA ARG A 48 -10.66 -21.86 6.23
C ARG A 48 -10.56 -20.46 5.63
N ALA A 49 -9.61 -20.26 4.73
CA ALA A 49 -9.50 -19.02 3.98
C ALA A 49 -10.72 -18.85 3.05
N PRO A 50 -11.30 -17.64 2.98
CA PRO A 50 -12.24 -17.27 1.94
C PRO A 50 -11.67 -17.56 0.55
N GLU A 51 -12.55 -17.92 -0.39
CA GLU A 51 -12.14 -18.16 -1.78
C GLU A 51 -11.71 -16.84 -2.42
N ALA A 52 -10.57 -16.85 -3.10
CA ALA A 52 -10.03 -15.66 -3.75
C ALA A 52 -10.79 -15.36 -5.06
N PRO A 53 -11.27 -14.12 -5.28
CA PRO A 53 -11.87 -13.72 -6.54
C PRO A 53 -10.88 -13.74 -7.72
N PHE A 54 -9.58 -13.68 -7.45
CA PHE A 54 -8.52 -13.63 -8.46
C PHE A 54 -7.40 -14.62 -8.15
N ASP A 55 -6.74 -15.13 -9.20
CA ASP A 55 -5.61 -16.06 -9.10
C ASP A 55 -4.30 -15.47 -9.64
N ARG A 56 -4.40 -14.37 -10.40
CA ARG A 56 -3.28 -13.64 -11.00
C ARG A 56 -3.35 -12.15 -10.69
N LEU A 57 -2.19 -11.51 -10.68
CA LEU A 57 -2.03 -10.07 -10.50
C LEU A 57 -1.19 -9.48 -11.64
N VAL A 58 -1.68 -8.41 -12.25
CA VAL A 58 -0.85 -7.44 -12.98
C VAL A 58 -0.75 -6.18 -12.12
N PHE A 59 0.46 -5.78 -11.78
CA PHE A 59 0.75 -4.65 -10.90
C PHE A 59 1.59 -3.62 -11.65
N MET A 60 0.92 -2.60 -12.20
CA MET A 60 1.54 -1.51 -12.96
C MET A 60 1.71 -0.29 -12.07
N VAL A 61 2.96 -0.02 -11.72
CA VAL A 61 3.36 1.21 -11.06
C VAL A 61 3.81 2.21 -12.12
N VAL A 62 3.30 3.43 -12.04
CA VAL A 62 3.79 4.55 -12.83
C VAL A 62 4.30 5.60 -11.85
N ASP A 63 5.61 5.85 -11.88
CA ASP A 63 6.29 6.74 -10.95
C ASP A 63 5.72 8.16 -11.06
N ALA A 64 5.47 8.77 -9.89
CA ALA A 64 4.87 10.10 -9.73
C ALA A 64 3.49 10.27 -10.42
N LEU A 65 2.69 9.21 -10.52
CA LEU A 65 1.32 9.25 -11.05
C LEU A 65 0.34 9.96 -10.08
N ARG A 66 0.38 11.29 -10.10
CA ARG A 66 -0.54 12.16 -9.35
C ARG A 66 -2.00 11.93 -9.77
N SER A 67 -2.93 11.97 -8.83
CA SER A 67 -4.33 11.57 -9.04
C SER A 67 -5.04 12.34 -10.18
N ASP A 68 -4.75 13.64 -10.36
CA ASP A 68 -5.34 14.45 -11.44
C ASP A 68 -4.90 13.98 -12.83
N PHE A 69 -3.75 13.32 -12.94
CA PHE A 69 -3.27 12.76 -14.21
C PHE A 69 -4.15 11.63 -14.71
N VAL A 70 -4.94 10.96 -13.85
CA VAL A 70 -5.85 9.88 -14.24
C VAL A 70 -7.31 10.34 -14.23
N TYR A 71 -7.72 11.11 -13.23
CA TYR A 71 -9.15 11.32 -12.97
C TYR A 71 -9.71 12.64 -13.50
N SER A 72 -8.87 13.62 -13.80
CA SER A 72 -9.34 14.96 -14.20
C SER A 72 -9.75 15.02 -15.67
N HIS A 73 -10.47 16.08 -16.04
CA HIS A 73 -10.84 16.36 -17.43
C HIS A 73 -9.65 16.59 -18.38
N ALA A 74 -8.49 16.96 -17.86
CA ALA A 74 -7.28 17.21 -18.66
C ALA A 74 -6.38 15.98 -18.80
N SER A 75 -6.81 14.84 -18.25
CA SER A 75 -6.06 13.59 -18.25
C SER A 75 -5.97 12.96 -19.64
N GLY A 76 -4.84 12.31 -19.93
CA GLY A 76 -4.66 11.43 -21.07
C GLY A 76 -5.18 9.99 -20.86
N PHE A 77 -5.71 9.64 -19.69
CA PHE A 77 -6.16 8.29 -19.34
C PHE A 77 -7.62 8.01 -19.74
N GLU A 78 -8.01 8.35 -20.96
CA GLU A 78 -9.39 8.29 -21.44
C GLU A 78 -9.99 6.87 -21.39
N PHE A 79 -9.21 5.83 -21.66
CA PHE A 79 -9.63 4.43 -21.56
C PHE A 79 -9.84 4.03 -20.10
N THR A 80 -8.89 4.33 -19.22
CA THR A 80 -9.03 4.06 -17.78
C THR A 80 -10.26 4.77 -17.20
N GLN A 81 -10.51 6.02 -17.57
CA GLN A 81 -11.72 6.76 -17.19
C GLN A 81 -13.01 6.08 -17.67
N ARG A 82 -12.99 5.45 -18.85
CA ARG A 82 -14.11 4.64 -19.34
C ARG A 82 -14.30 3.37 -18.50
N LEU A 83 -13.24 2.69 -18.11
CA LEU A 83 -13.35 1.51 -17.23
C LEU A 83 -13.99 1.89 -15.88
N ILE A 84 -13.59 3.04 -15.33
CA ILE A 84 -14.16 3.58 -14.09
C ILE A 84 -15.66 3.89 -14.26
N SER A 85 -16.03 4.62 -15.32
CA SER A 85 -17.42 5.02 -15.55
C SER A 85 -18.35 3.88 -15.95
N THR A 86 -17.81 2.75 -16.42
CA THR A 86 -18.58 1.55 -16.78
C THR A 86 -18.56 0.45 -15.71
N GLY A 87 -17.89 0.68 -14.58
CA GLY A 87 -17.83 -0.26 -13.45
C GLY A 87 -16.82 -1.41 -13.61
N ALA A 88 -16.02 -1.40 -14.67
CA ALA A 88 -14.90 -2.34 -14.85
C ALA A 88 -13.67 -1.98 -14.00
N ALA A 89 -13.66 -0.78 -13.42
CA ALA A 89 -12.60 -0.31 -12.53
C ALA A 89 -13.15 0.41 -11.30
N ILE A 90 -12.45 0.31 -10.19
CA ILE A 90 -12.75 0.95 -8.91
C ILE A 90 -11.58 1.89 -8.55
N PRO A 91 -11.78 3.22 -8.60
CA PRO A 91 -10.73 4.21 -8.37
C PRO A 91 -10.65 4.70 -6.92
N PHE A 92 -9.44 5.08 -6.52
CA PHE A 92 -9.09 5.67 -5.23
C PHE A 92 -7.98 6.71 -5.40
N THR A 93 -7.84 7.60 -4.42
CA THR A 93 -6.58 8.31 -4.17
C THR A 93 -5.80 7.54 -3.11
N ALA A 94 -4.63 7.04 -3.46
CA ALA A 94 -3.71 6.40 -2.53
C ALA A 94 -2.84 7.46 -1.86
N HIS A 95 -3.07 7.68 -0.57
CA HIS A 95 -2.30 8.61 0.24
C HIS A 95 -0.90 8.03 0.51
N ALA A 96 0.11 8.72 -0.01
CA ALA A 96 1.52 8.40 0.11
C ALA A 96 2.12 9.22 1.26
N THR A 97 1.95 8.75 2.51
CA THR A 97 2.50 9.40 3.71
C THR A 97 3.99 9.73 3.53
N SER A 98 4.41 10.99 3.70
CA SER A 98 5.81 11.42 3.53
C SER A 98 6.82 10.52 4.30
N PRO A 99 8.00 10.21 3.75
CA PRO A 99 8.62 10.75 2.53
C PRO A 99 8.09 10.08 1.26
N THR A 100 7.73 10.91 0.27
CA THR A 100 7.22 10.54 -1.06
C THR A 100 8.38 10.27 -2.02
N ILE A 101 9.20 9.28 -1.66
CA ILE A 101 10.35 8.82 -2.46
C ILE A 101 10.10 7.36 -2.86
N THR A 102 10.39 7.04 -4.11
CA THR A 102 10.12 5.74 -4.77
C THR A 102 10.37 4.51 -3.89
N MET A 103 11.60 4.28 -3.42
CA MET A 103 11.93 3.06 -2.65
C MET A 103 11.11 2.92 -1.35
N PRO A 104 11.02 3.93 -0.44
CA PRO A 104 10.10 3.90 0.69
C PRO A 104 8.64 3.62 0.32
N ARG A 105 8.16 4.15 -0.81
CA ARG A 105 6.77 3.95 -1.26
C ARG A 105 6.51 2.54 -1.77
N ILE A 106 7.42 1.97 -2.56
CA ILE A 106 7.36 0.56 -2.96
C ILE A 106 7.33 -0.36 -1.73
N LYS A 107 8.14 -0.05 -0.69
CA LYS A 107 8.10 -0.79 0.58
C LYS A 107 6.71 -0.70 1.24
N ALA A 108 6.10 0.48 1.31
CA ALA A 108 4.75 0.64 1.87
C ALA A 108 3.70 -0.19 1.12
N LEU A 109 3.68 -0.09 -0.21
CA LEU A 109 2.76 -0.80 -1.09
C LEU A 109 2.88 -2.32 -1.00
N THR A 110 4.08 -2.83 -0.68
CA THR A 110 4.38 -4.26 -0.70
C THR A 110 4.26 -4.95 0.66
N THR A 111 4.56 -4.24 1.74
CA THR A 111 4.53 -4.79 3.11
C THR A 111 3.27 -4.42 3.88
N GLY A 112 2.60 -3.34 3.47
CA GLY A 112 1.53 -2.73 4.26
C GLY A 112 2.02 -1.93 5.47
N SER A 113 3.33 -1.68 5.58
CA SER A 113 3.93 -0.93 6.70
C SER A 113 4.03 0.56 6.39
N ILE A 114 4.05 1.39 7.43
CA ILE A 114 4.35 2.83 7.30
C ILE A 114 5.88 3.01 7.20
N PRO A 115 6.40 3.65 6.14
CA PRO A 115 7.83 3.89 5.99
C PRO A 115 8.40 4.75 7.12
N SER A 116 9.68 4.58 7.40
CA SER A 116 10.43 5.30 8.41
C SER A 116 11.47 6.22 7.78
N PHE A 117 11.92 7.23 8.52
CA PHE A 117 13.04 8.07 8.10
C PHE A 117 14.33 7.26 7.86
N LEU A 118 14.51 6.14 8.56
CA LEU A 118 15.63 5.22 8.33
C LEU A 118 15.60 4.65 6.90
N ASP A 119 14.41 4.41 6.35
CA ASP A 119 14.26 3.92 4.97
C ASP A 119 14.79 4.93 3.95
N VAL A 120 14.72 6.23 4.25
CA VAL A 120 15.33 7.29 3.40
C VAL A 120 16.84 7.28 3.51
N ILE A 121 17.39 7.17 4.73
CA ILE A 121 18.85 7.09 4.92
C ILE A 121 19.41 5.89 4.16
N LEU A 122 18.73 4.74 4.25
CA LEU A 122 19.12 3.53 3.53
C LEU A 122 18.99 3.71 2.01
N ASN A 123 18.03 4.50 1.53
CA ASN A 123 17.92 4.85 0.10
C ASN A 123 19.14 5.62 -0.41
N PHE A 124 19.67 6.56 0.38
CA PHE A 124 20.86 7.34 -0.01
C PHE A 124 22.16 6.56 0.15
N ALA A 125 22.18 5.51 0.98
CA ALA A 125 23.37 4.75 1.31
C ALA A 125 23.60 3.54 0.39
N GLU A 126 23.12 3.58 -0.88
CA GLU A 126 23.16 2.54 -1.95
C GLU A 126 24.51 1.80 -2.08
N SER A 127 24.83 0.98 -1.09
CA SER A 127 26.05 0.18 -1.02
C SER A 127 25.90 -1.08 -0.19
N ASP A 128 24.80 -1.28 0.54
CA ASP A 128 24.66 -2.42 1.44
C ASP A 128 23.31 -3.12 1.32
N THR A 129 23.34 -4.42 1.55
CA THR A 129 22.23 -5.37 1.71
C THR A 129 21.21 -4.99 2.81
N THR A 130 21.23 -3.77 3.31
CA THR A 130 20.46 -3.26 4.47
C THR A 130 19.08 -2.74 4.08
N ALA A 131 18.89 -2.29 2.83
CA ALA A 131 17.58 -1.85 2.32
C ALA A 131 16.69 -3.01 1.83
N THR A 132 17.24 -4.22 1.71
CA THR A 132 16.53 -5.37 1.14
C THR A 132 15.34 -5.81 2.00
N LEU A 133 14.31 -6.31 1.32
CA LEU A 133 13.12 -6.92 1.90
C LEU A 133 13.14 -8.45 1.79
N ALA A 134 14.28 -9.06 1.45
CA ALA A 134 14.43 -10.51 1.26
C ALA A 134 13.93 -11.38 2.44
N HIS A 135 13.93 -10.84 3.65
CA HIS A 135 13.48 -11.52 4.87
C HIS A 135 12.21 -10.94 5.46
N GLN A 136 11.55 -10.01 4.75
CA GLN A 136 10.30 -9.41 5.19
C GLN A 136 9.11 -10.10 4.53
N ASP A 137 8.06 -10.26 5.32
CA ASP A 137 6.78 -10.71 4.79
C ASP A 137 6.13 -9.60 3.96
N THR A 138 5.85 -9.90 2.70
CA THR A 138 5.29 -8.99 1.70
C THR A 138 4.27 -9.75 0.86
N TRP A 139 3.37 -9.06 0.16
CA TRP A 139 2.46 -9.76 -0.75
C TRP A 139 3.23 -10.50 -1.87
N LEU A 140 4.40 -10.02 -2.27
CA LEU A 140 5.28 -10.70 -3.23
C LEU A 140 5.77 -12.04 -2.68
N ALA A 141 6.29 -12.03 -1.44
CA ALA A 141 6.79 -13.24 -0.78
C ALA A 141 5.65 -14.24 -0.53
N GLN A 142 4.47 -13.76 -0.17
CA GLN A 142 3.27 -14.57 -0.02
C GLN A 142 2.84 -15.21 -1.36
N MET A 143 2.83 -14.43 -2.45
CA MET A 143 2.55 -14.94 -3.80
C MET A 143 3.59 -15.96 -4.27
N GLN A 144 4.87 -15.72 -3.98
CA GLN A 144 5.97 -16.65 -4.31
C GLN A 144 5.84 -17.97 -3.54
N ALA A 145 5.40 -17.91 -2.28
CA ALA A 145 5.19 -19.08 -1.44
C ALA A 145 3.97 -19.93 -1.84
N LYS A 146 3.05 -19.40 -2.67
CA LYS A 146 1.92 -20.18 -3.20
C LYS A 146 2.43 -21.34 -4.06
N LYS A 147 1.60 -22.39 -4.18
CA LYS A 147 1.90 -23.51 -5.06
C LYS A 147 2.05 -23.02 -6.51
N GLY A 148 3.25 -23.16 -7.07
CA GLY A 148 3.56 -22.67 -8.41
C GLY A 148 3.78 -21.15 -8.48
N GLY A 149 4.06 -20.50 -7.35
CA GLY A 149 4.38 -19.06 -7.28
C GLY A 149 5.54 -18.69 -8.20
N ARG A 150 5.25 -17.92 -9.25
CA ARG A 150 6.19 -17.41 -10.23
C ARG A 150 5.86 -15.97 -10.52
N LEU A 151 6.80 -15.09 -10.19
CA LEU A 151 6.65 -13.66 -10.36
C LEU A 151 7.59 -13.19 -11.46
N VAL A 152 7.16 -12.20 -12.23
CA VAL A 152 7.98 -11.54 -13.26
C VAL A 152 7.98 -10.03 -13.05
N MET A 153 9.08 -9.34 -13.35
CA MET A 153 9.23 -7.91 -13.10
C MET A 153 9.98 -7.19 -14.21
N TYR A 154 9.43 -6.07 -14.68
CA TYR A 154 10.00 -5.25 -15.75
C TYR A 154 9.97 -3.77 -15.37
N GLY A 155 11.08 -3.05 -15.52
CA GLY A 155 11.16 -1.61 -15.20
C GLY A 155 12.22 -1.27 -14.15
N ASP A 156 11.99 -0.24 -13.36
CA ASP A 156 12.94 0.29 -12.36
C ASP A 156 13.66 -0.80 -11.52
N ASP A 157 15.00 -0.80 -11.58
CA ASP A 157 15.87 -1.77 -10.90
C ASP A 157 15.76 -1.74 -9.36
N THR A 158 15.10 -0.73 -8.78
CA THR A 158 14.76 -0.66 -7.35
C THR A 158 14.05 -1.93 -6.87
N TRP A 159 13.18 -2.53 -7.70
CA TRP A 159 12.52 -3.79 -7.35
C TRP A 159 13.50 -4.95 -7.20
N LEU A 160 14.53 -5.03 -8.05
CA LEU A 160 15.53 -6.10 -8.00
C LEU A 160 16.43 -5.96 -6.76
N LYS A 161 16.70 -4.71 -6.34
CA LYS A 161 17.44 -4.40 -5.11
C LYS A 161 16.63 -4.74 -3.85
N LEU A 162 15.35 -4.36 -3.82
CA LEU A 162 14.45 -4.63 -2.69
C LEU A 162 14.10 -6.11 -2.57
N PHE A 163 13.89 -6.81 -3.68
CA PHE A 163 13.37 -8.18 -3.72
C PHE A 163 14.33 -9.13 -4.45
N PRO A 164 15.57 -9.32 -3.94
CA PRO A 164 16.53 -10.18 -4.60
C PRO A 164 15.99 -11.61 -4.63
N THR A 165 16.17 -12.31 -5.76
CA THR A 165 15.72 -13.70 -6.00
C THR A 165 14.20 -13.93 -6.04
N THR A 166 13.38 -12.89 -5.93
CA THR A 166 11.92 -13.01 -5.97
C THR A 166 11.37 -13.34 -7.35
N PHE A 167 11.96 -12.78 -8.40
CA PHE A 167 11.44 -12.85 -9.76
C PHE A 167 12.10 -13.98 -10.56
N THR A 168 11.27 -14.75 -11.25
CA THR A 168 11.68 -15.86 -12.14
C THR A 168 12.15 -15.38 -13.50
N ARG A 169 11.60 -14.25 -13.97
CA ARG A 169 12.08 -13.48 -15.11
C ARG A 169 12.04 -12.01 -14.71
N ALA A 170 13.10 -11.27 -15.06
CA ALA A 170 13.07 -9.84 -14.87
C ALA A 170 13.99 -9.11 -15.84
N ASP A 171 13.68 -7.84 -16.08
CA ASP A 171 14.51 -6.90 -16.84
C ASP A 171 14.45 -5.53 -16.18
N GLY A 172 15.57 -5.13 -15.56
CA GLY A 172 15.68 -3.92 -14.75
C GLY A 172 16.24 -2.75 -15.55
N THR A 173 15.69 -1.56 -15.37
CA THR A 173 16.20 -0.30 -15.92
C THR A 173 16.72 0.62 -14.82
N SER A 174 17.86 1.27 -15.06
CA SER A 174 18.41 2.23 -14.12
C SER A 174 17.68 3.57 -14.17
N SER A 175 17.26 4.06 -13.00
CA SER A 175 16.47 5.29 -12.83
C SER A 175 17.31 6.58 -12.87
N PHE A 176 18.64 6.49 -13.00
CA PHE A 176 19.53 7.65 -12.85
C PHE A 176 19.60 8.58 -14.08
N PHE A 177 19.03 8.20 -15.23
CA PHE A 177 19.09 8.99 -16.47
C PHE A 177 17.77 9.73 -16.76
N VAL A 178 17.46 10.75 -15.94
CA VAL A 178 16.25 11.61 -16.02
C VAL A 178 16.05 12.31 -17.37
N SER A 179 17.07 12.35 -18.24
CA SER A 179 16.92 12.93 -19.58
C SER A 179 16.08 12.10 -20.54
N ASP A 180 15.95 10.80 -20.29
CA ASP A 180 15.20 9.83 -21.09
C ASP A 180 13.86 9.45 -20.43
N PHE A 181 12.75 9.80 -21.08
CA PHE A 181 11.39 9.42 -20.68
C PHE A 181 10.74 8.57 -21.77
N SER A 182 11.51 7.85 -22.58
CA SER A 182 10.98 7.02 -23.67
C SER A 182 11.65 5.65 -23.74
N GLU A 183 12.97 5.56 -23.69
CA GLU A 183 13.66 4.27 -23.78
C GLU A 183 13.44 3.42 -22.51
N VAL A 184 13.41 4.01 -21.32
CA VAL A 184 13.03 3.30 -20.07
C VAL A 184 11.62 2.69 -20.14
N ASP A 185 10.62 3.42 -20.63
CA ASP A 185 9.24 2.92 -20.72
C ASP A 185 9.07 1.91 -21.85
N ASN A 186 9.73 2.14 -23.00
CA ASN A 186 9.81 1.15 -24.07
C ASN A 186 10.49 -0.14 -23.59
N ASN A 187 11.39 -0.03 -22.61
CA ASN A 187 12.07 -1.19 -22.07
C ASN A 187 11.08 -2.14 -21.39
N VAL A 188 10.16 -1.58 -20.62
CA VAL A 188 9.07 -2.32 -19.97
C VAL A 188 8.06 -2.80 -21.01
N THR A 189 7.61 -1.90 -21.88
CA THR A 189 6.48 -2.12 -22.80
C THR A 189 6.74 -3.28 -23.77
N ARG A 190 7.97 -3.49 -24.22
CA ARG A 190 8.28 -4.55 -25.20
C ARG A 190 7.98 -5.96 -24.67
N HIS A 191 7.96 -6.16 -23.35
CA HIS A 191 7.71 -7.47 -22.73
C HIS A 191 6.22 -7.76 -22.53
N VAL A 192 5.36 -6.73 -22.56
CA VAL A 192 3.93 -6.84 -22.24
C VAL A 192 3.20 -7.83 -23.15
N PRO A 193 3.33 -7.77 -24.50
CA PRO A 193 2.60 -8.70 -25.37
C PRO A 193 2.97 -10.16 -25.10
N ASP A 194 4.26 -10.46 -25.01
CA ASP A 194 4.75 -11.83 -24.83
C ASP A 194 4.36 -12.40 -23.45
N GLU A 195 4.39 -11.58 -22.39
CA GLU A 195 4.00 -12.04 -21.06
C GLU A 195 2.49 -12.24 -20.90
N LEU A 196 1.67 -11.49 -21.63
CA LEU A 196 0.21 -11.71 -21.64
C LEU A 196 -0.17 -13.03 -22.35
N GLU A 197 0.63 -13.51 -23.29
CA GLU A 197 0.44 -14.83 -23.91
C GLU A 197 0.88 -15.98 -22.98
N ASN A 198 1.78 -15.72 -22.03
CA ASN A 198 2.27 -16.72 -21.08
C ASN A 198 1.24 -17.01 -19.97
N ASN A 199 1.20 -18.27 -19.52
CA ASN A 199 0.34 -18.71 -18.42
C ASN A 199 1.11 -19.22 -17.21
N ASP A 200 2.42 -18.99 -17.17
CA ASP A 200 3.34 -19.66 -16.25
C ASP A 200 3.71 -18.83 -15.01
N TRP A 201 3.31 -17.55 -14.97
CA TRP A 201 3.43 -16.62 -13.84
C TRP A 201 2.12 -16.49 -13.06
N ASN A 202 2.13 -15.83 -11.91
CA ASN A 202 0.92 -15.45 -11.14
C ASN A 202 0.98 -14.01 -10.62
N ALA A 203 2.13 -13.34 -10.65
CA ALA A 203 2.17 -11.88 -10.60
C ALA A 203 3.14 -11.32 -11.65
N MET A 204 2.70 -10.30 -12.38
CA MET A 204 3.51 -9.51 -13.30
C MET A 204 3.60 -8.08 -12.78
N ILE A 205 4.82 -7.61 -12.50
CA ILE A 205 5.11 -6.27 -12.00
C ILE A 205 5.71 -5.44 -13.14
N MET A 206 5.22 -4.23 -13.32
CA MET A 206 5.74 -3.26 -14.27
C MET A 206 5.95 -1.94 -13.55
N HIS A 207 7.11 -1.29 -13.73
CA HIS A 207 7.38 0.02 -13.15
C HIS A 207 7.90 1.02 -14.19
N TYR A 208 7.05 1.97 -14.57
CA TYR A 208 7.31 3.01 -15.57
C TYR A 208 7.80 4.30 -14.91
N LEU A 209 8.79 4.98 -15.53
CA LEU A 209 9.45 6.16 -14.94
C LEU A 209 9.18 7.45 -15.73
N GLY A 210 8.62 7.35 -16.94
CA GLY A 210 8.54 8.49 -17.86
C GLY A 210 7.76 9.71 -17.34
N LEU A 211 6.71 9.52 -16.53
CA LEU A 211 5.96 10.66 -15.96
C LEU A 211 6.81 11.43 -14.93
N ASP A 212 7.44 10.74 -13.99
CA ASP A 212 8.35 11.35 -13.02
C ASP A 212 9.50 12.10 -13.71
N HIS A 213 10.14 11.47 -14.71
CA HIS A 213 11.22 12.10 -15.48
C HIS A 213 10.77 13.39 -16.19
N ILE A 214 9.56 13.41 -16.78
CA ILE A 214 8.99 14.62 -17.38
C ILE A 214 8.72 15.69 -16.31
N GLY A 215 8.22 15.26 -15.15
CA GLY A 215 8.01 16.07 -13.95
C GLY A 215 9.28 16.82 -13.55
N HIS A 216 10.36 16.11 -13.24
CA HIS A 216 11.65 16.74 -12.86
C HIS A 216 12.22 17.64 -13.95
N LYS A 217 12.09 17.24 -15.22
CA LYS A 217 12.72 17.96 -16.34
C LYS A 217 11.97 19.23 -16.72
N THR A 218 10.65 19.20 -16.72
CA THR A 218 9.81 20.26 -17.32
C THR A 218 8.52 20.58 -16.54
N GLY A 219 8.29 19.92 -15.41
CA GLY A 219 7.13 20.12 -14.55
C GLY A 219 5.87 19.35 -15.00
N PRO A 220 4.87 19.23 -14.11
CA PRO A 220 3.63 18.46 -14.36
C PRO A 220 2.75 19.03 -15.46
N ARG A 221 2.93 20.31 -15.83
CA ARG A 221 2.16 20.99 -16.89
C ARG A 221 2.89 21.02 -18.23
N SER A 222 3.95 20.24 -18.36
CA SER A 222 4.72 20.11 -19.60
C SER A 222 3.86 19.62 -20.76
N PRO A 223 4.07 20.11 -22.00
CA PRO A 223 3.40 19.58 -23.19
C PRO A 223 3.72 18.10 -23.44
N HIS A 224 4.75 17.54 -22.81
CA HIS A 224 5.09 16.11 -22.87
C HIS A 224 4.26 15.25 -21.92
N MET A 225 3.64 15.84 -20.90
CA MET A 225 2.92 15.10 -19.86
C MET A 225 1.69 14.38 -20.42
N PHE A 226 0.85 15.09 -21.17
CA PHE A 226 -0.37 14.52 -21.75
C PHE A 226 -0.11 13.38 -22.75
N PRO A 227 0.83 13.49 -23.72
CA PRO A 227 1.23 12.35 -24.55
C PRO A 227 1.73 11.15 -23.75
N LYS A 228 2.48 11.37 -22.67
CA LYS A 228 2.98 10.29 -21.82
C LYS A 228 1.85 9.62 -21.02
N GLN A 229 0.87 10.37 -20.53
CA GLN A 229 -0.34 9.80 -19.92
C GLN A 229 -1.09 8.89 -20.90
N ARG A 230 -1.24 9.31 -22.17
CA ARG A 230 -1.85 8.49 -23.22
C ARG A 230 -1.08 7.22 -23.52
N GLU A 231 0.25 7.27 -23.47
CA GLU A 231 1.10 6.08 -23.62
C GLU A 231 0.80 5.05 -22.53
N MET A 232 0.73 5.49 -21.27
CA MET A 232 0.39 4.61 -20.14
C MET A 232 -1.04 4.05 -20.25
N ASP A 233 -1.99 4.88 -20.67
CA ASP A 233 -3.39 4.46 -20.87
C ASP A 233 -3.55 3.44 -22.01
N ASN A 234 -2.74 3.53 -23.07
CA ASN A 234 -2.72 2.53 -24.14
C ASN A 234 -2.24 1.16 -23.63
N ILE A 235 -1.29 1.14 -22.69
CA ILE A 235 -0.82 -0.10 -22.05
C ILE A 235 -1.94 -0.69 -21.18
N VAL A 236 -2.66 0.16 -20.43
CA VAL A 236 -3.86 -0.26 -19.68
C VAL A 236 -4.88 -0.89 -20.61
N GLN A 237 -5.13 -0.27 -21.77
CA GLN A 237 -6.04 -0.80 -22.78
C GLN A 237 -5.59 -2.18 -23.29
N GLN A 238 -4.33 -2.32 -23.71
CA GLN A 238 -3.78 -3.58 -24.20
C GLN A 238 -3.92 -4.71 -23.19
N ILE A 239 -3.63 -4.45 -21.91
CA ILE A 239 -3.78 -5.42 -20.83
C ILE A 239 -5.25 -5.78 -20.64
N TYR A 240 -6.14 -4.78 -20.51
CA TYR A 240 -7.55 -5.02 -20.25
C TYR A 240 -8.23 -5.81 -21.38
N GLU A 241 -7.93 -5.51 -22.64
CA GLU A 241 -8.44 -6.27 -23.79
C GLU A 241 -8.08 -7.76 -23.68
N LYS A 242 -6.86 -8.08 -23.24
CA LYS A 242 -6.40 -9.45 -22.99
C LYS A 242 -7.09 -10.12 -21.79
N LEU A 243 -7.38 -9.37 -20.74
CA LEU A 243 -8.17 -9.84 -19.60
C LEU A 243 -9.60 -10.23 -20.01
N GLU A 244 -10.18 -9.55 -21.01
CA GLU A 244 -11.50 -9.88 -21.56
C GLU A 244 -11.46 -11.05 -22.54
N SER A 245 -10.47 -11.10 -23.44
CA SER A 245 -10.43 -12.08 -24.54
C SER A 245 -9.84 -13.42 -24.16
N ASP A 246 -8.83 -13.46 -23.29
CA ASP A 246 -7.98 -14.64 -23.13
C ASP A 246 -8.37 -15.41 -21.87
N THR A 247 -8.79 -16.66 -22.06
CA THR A 247 -9.36 -17.49 -20.98
C THR A 247 -8.44 -17.68 -19.76
N HIS A 248 -7.12 -17.70 -19.94
CA HIS A 248 -6.17 -17.85 -18.83
C HIS A 248 -5.98 -16.57 -18.00
N LEU A 249 -6.46 -15.43 -18.49
CA LEU A 249 -6.37 -14.11 -17.83
C LEU A 249 -7.71 -13.61 -17.28
N GLN A 250 -8.82 -14.33 -17.50
CA GLN A 250 -10.15 -13.92 -17.04
C GLN A 250 -10.27 -13.77 -15.52
N SER A 251 -9.37 -14.41 -14.76
CA SER A 251 -9.31 -14.35 -13.30
C SER A 251 -8.13 -13.50 -12.78
N THR A 252 -7.65 -12.57 -13.61
CA THR A 252 -6.59 -11.62 -13.26
C THR A 252 -7.16 -10.35 -12.63
N LEU A 253 -6.54 -9.93 -11.54
CA LEU A 253 -6.65 -8.57 -10.99
C LEU A 253 -5.59 -7.69 -11.65
N PHE A 254 -5.97 -6.53 -12.18
CA PHE A 254 -5.04 -5.53 -12.67
C PHE A 254 -5.08 -4.30 -11.77
N ILE A 255 -3.93 -3.83 -11.28
CA ILE A 255 -3.81 -2.59 -10.54
C ILE A 255 -2.92 -1.62 -11.30
N LEU A 256 -3.42 -0.41 -11.52
CA LEU A 256 -2.66 0.76 -11.94
C LEU A 256 -2.49 1.67 -10.71
N CYS A 257 -1.27 2.02 -10.34
CA CYS A 257 -1.05 2.94 -9.24
C CYS A 257 0.18 3.83 -9.40
N GLY A 258 0.16 4.98 -8.73
CA GLY A 258 1.37 5.75 -8.41
C GLY A 258 1.95 5.32 -7.07
N ASP A 259 3.27 5.34 -6.98
CA ASP A 259 4.01 5.23 -5.73
C ASP A 259 4.01 6.56 -4.95
N HIS A 260 4.00 7.69 -5.67
CA HIS A 260 3.70 9.03 -5.15
C HIS A 260 3.10 9.91 -6.25
N GLY A 261 2.86 11.18 -5.95
CA GLY A 261 2.60 12.23 -6.93
C GLY A 261 3.79 13.16 -7.11
N MET A 262 3.55 14.41 -7.50
CA MET A 262 4.56 15.47 -7.61
C MET A 262 3.96 16.85 -7.34
N ASN A 263 4.77 17.77 -6.84
CA ASN A 263 4.36 19.17 -6.70
C ASN A 263 4.38 19.90 -8.05
N ASP A 264 3.89 21.13 -8.07
CA ASP A 264 3.78 21.94 -9.30
C ASP A 264 5.14 22.35 -9.90
N ALA A 265 6.23 22.21 -9.16
CA ALA A 265 7.60 22.36 -9.69
C ALA A 265 8.18 21.05 -10.24
N GLY A 266 7.43 19.95 -10.17
CA GLY A 266 7.87 18.63 -10.62
C GLY A 266 8.77 17.89 -9.64
N ASN A 267 8.88 18.35 -8.39
CA ASN A 267 9.64 17.64 -7.35
C ASN A 267 8.72 16.76 -6.49
N HIS A 268 9.33 15.83 -5.78
CA HIS A 268 8.68 14.97 -4.78
C HIS A 268 9.61 14.74 -3.57
N GLY A 269 9.18 13.95 -2.58
CA GLY A 269 9.88 13.67 -1.32
C GLY A 269 9.32 14.42 -0.11
N GLY A 270 8.52 15.46 -0.34
CA GLY A 270 7.86 16.27 0.68
C GLY A 270 6.50 15.72 1.11
N SER A 271 5.63 16.63 1.51
CA SER A 271 4.29 16.34 2.06
C SER A 271 3.21 17.26 1.48
N SER A 272 3.46 17.92 0.34
CA SER A 272 2.39 18.68 -0.33
C SER A 272 1.34 17.72 -0.88
N SER A 273 0.11 18.19 -1.01
CA SER A 273 -1.02 17.39 -1.49
C SER A 273 -0.77 16.81 -2.88
N GLY A 274 -0.09 17.54 -3.76
CA GLY A 274 0.31 17.03 -5.06
C GLY A 274 1.32 15.88 -4.99
N GLU A 275 2.16 15.83 -3.96
CA GLU A 275 3.14 14.76 -3.74
C GLU A 275 2.52 13.54 -3.06
N THR A 276 1.57 13.74 -2.15
CA THR A 276 0.98 12.66 -1.34
C THR A 276 -0.25 12.00 -1.98
N SER A 277 -0.87 12.62 -2.99
CA SER A 277 -2.10 12.11 -3.61
C SER A 277 -1.84 11.36 -4.92
N ALA A 278 -1.45 10.09 -4.82
CA ALA A 278 -1.21 9.22 -5.98
C ALA A 278 -2.51 8.55 -6.48
N ALA A 279 -2.62 8.29 -7.78
CA ALA A 279 -3.74 7.53 -8.32
C ALA A 279 -3.63 6.04 -7.93
N LEU A 280 -4.77 5.39 -7.66
CA LEU A 280 -4.86 3.95 -7.46
C LEU A 280 -6.16 3.43 -8.09
N VAL A 281 -6.05 2.53 -9.05
CA VAL A 281 -7.19 1.98 -9.78
C VAL A 281 -7.09 0.45 -9.80
N PHE A 282 -8.12 -0.21 -9.27
CA PHE A 282 -8.29 -1.66 -9.42
C PHE A 282 -9.15 -1.92 -10.64
N ILE A 283 -8.70 -2.79 -11.53
CA ILE A 283 -9.26 -3.04 -12.85
C ILE A 283 -9.51 -4.55 -13.02
N SER A 284 -10.74 -4.91 -13.38
CA SER A 284 -11.11 -6.25 -13.80
C SER A 284 -12.53 -6.27 -14.38
N PRO A 285 -12.81 -7.06 -15.44
CA PRO A 285 -14.17 -7.29 -15.90
C PRO A 285 -15.12 -7.79 -14.79
N LYS A 286 -14.59 -8.51 -13.78
CA LYS A 286 -15.37 -9.03 -12.64
C LYS A 286 -15.95 -7.92 -11.75
N PHE A 287 -15.37 -6.71 -11.73
CA PHE A 287 -15.86 -5.62 -10.88
C PHE A 287 -17.23 -5.08 -11.29
N LYS A 288 -17.69 -5.35 -12.53
CA LYS A 288 -19.05 -5.04 -12.98
C LYS A 288 -20.14 -5.75 -12.13
N GLN A 289 -19.78 -6.77 -11.36
CA GLN A 289 -20.70 -7.46 -10.44
C GLN A 289 -20.97 -6.67 -9.16
N ILE A 290 -20.04 -5.78 -8.76
CA ILE A 290 -20.10 -5.02 -7.51
C ILE A 290 -20.13 -3.49 -7.72
N SER A 291 -19.88 -3.03 -8.94
CA SER A 291 -19.86 -1.62 -9.31
C SER A 291 -20.65 -1.38 -10.59
N ASN A 292 -21.53 -0.37 -10.57
CA ASN A 292 -22.20 0.15 -11.77
C ASN A 292 -21.41 1.29 -12.44
N GLY A 293 -20.19 1.55 -11.97
CA GLY A 293 -19.37 2.68 -12.38
C GLY A 293 -19.67 3.96 -11.60
N VAL A 294 -18.71 4.89 -11.65
CA VAL A 294 -18.80 6.21 -11.02
C VAL A 294 -18.44 7.30 -12.03
N PRO A 295 -18.99 8.53 -11.90
CA PRO A 295 -18.72 9.59 -12.88
C PRO A 295 -17.22 9.89 -13.02
N CYS A 296 -16.69 9.71 -14.23
CA CYS A 296 -15.31 9.99 -14.59
C CYS A 296 -15.28 10.47 -16.06
N PRO A 297 -14.56 11.55 -16.41
CA PRO A 297 -13.67 12.37 -15.58
C PRO A 297 -14.38 13.16 -14.47
N CYS A 298 -13.63 13.48 -13.41
CA CYS A 298 -14.08 14.29 -12.28
C CYS A 298 -13.61 15.75 -12.40
N LYS A 299 -14.31 16.64 -11.70
CA LYS A 299 -13.84 18.01 -11.48
C LYS A 299 -12.54 17.97 -10.68
N THR A 300 -11.57 18.77 -11.07
CA THR A 300 -10.29 18.89 -10.36
C THR A 300 -10.52 19.34 -8.92
N ASP A 301 -9.87 18.63 -8.00
CA ASP A 301 -9.76 18.95 -6.59
C ASP A 301 -8.39 19.63 -6.32
N GLU A 302 -8.37 20.72 -5.54
CA GLU A 302 -7.14 21.48 -5.27
C GLU A 302 -6.13 20.69 -4.41
N GLU A 303 -6.60 19.72 -3.64
CA GLU A 303 -5.78 18.80 -2.84
C GLU A 303 -5.46 17.50 -3.59
N PHE A 304 -5.84 17.42 -4.88
CA PHE A 304 -5.67 16.25 -5.73
C PHE A 304 -6.32 14.98 -5.16
N GLN A 305 -7.32 15.13 -4.28
CA GLN A 305 -8.06 14.01 -3.70
C GLN A 305 -9.30 13.70 -4.55
N PHE A 306 -9.35 12.48 -5.08
CA PHE A 306 -10.45 12.00 -5.91
C PHE A 306 -11.02 10.71 -5.32
N TYR A 307 -12.33 10.55 -5.41
CA TYR A 307 -13.04 9.39 -4.86
C TYR A 307 -12.73 9.16 -3.38
N ASN A 308 -12.68 7.90 -2.95
CA ASN A 308 -12.27 7.54 -1.59
C ASN A 308 -10.74 7.61 -1.48
N VAL A 309 -10.26 8.21 -0.39
CA VAL A 309 -8.83 8.22 -0.04
C VAL A 309 -8.53 6.99 0.80
N VAL A 310 -7.50 6.23 0.42
CA VAL A 310 -7.00 5.05 1.15
C VAL A 310 -5.51 5.21 1.42
N GLU A 311 -4.97 4.58 2.45
CA GLU A 311 -3.52 4.58 2.66
C GLU A 311 -2.85 3.56 1.74
N GLN A 312 -1.63 3.82 1.27
CA GLN A 312 -0.89 2.83 0.48
C GLN A 312 -0.68 1.51 1.22
N SER A 313 -0.63 1.55 2.56
CA SER A 313 -0.55 0.35 3.40
C SER A 313 -1.76 -0.57 3.24
N ASP A 314 -2.93 -0.03 2.88
CA ASP A 314 -4.20 -0.76 2.77
C ASP A 314 -4.20 -1.72 1.57
N LEU A 315 -3.24 -1.57 0.66
CA LEU A 315 -3.08 -2.45 -0.50
C LEU A 315 -2.72 -3.88 -0.11
N ALA A 316 -1.77 -4.09 0.79
CA ALA A 316 -1.29 -5.41 1.18
C ALA A 316 -2.38 -6.34 1.76
N PRO A 317 -3.22 -5.91 2.73
CA PRO A 317 -4.30 -6.75 3.27
C PRO A 317 -5.44 -6.91 2.26
N THR A 318 -5.67 -5.92 1.39
CA THR A 318 -6.67 -6.00 0.33
C THR A 318 -6.28 -7.06 -0.71
N LEU A 319 -5.02 -7.05 -1.16
CA LEU A 319 -4.45 -8.08 -2.04
C LEU A 319 -4.52 -9.47 -1.39
N ALA A 320 -4.26 -9.57 -0.07
CA ALA A 320 -4.33 -10.84 0.65
C ALA A 320 -5.71 -11.50 0.54
N GLY A 321 -6.79 -10.71 0.67
CA GLY A 321 -8.15 -11.19 0.43
C GLY A 321 -8.42 -11.48 -1.05
N LEU A 322 -8.10 -10.54 -1.94
CA LEU A 322 -8.42 -10.65 -3.37
C LEU A 322 -7.71 -11.80 -4.09
N LEU A 323 -6.49 -12.17 -3.65
CA LEU A 323 -5.64 -13.19 -4.25
C LEU A 323 -5.49 -14.44 -3.37
N GLY A 324 -6.06 -14.47 -2.17
CA GLY A 324 -6.05 -15.63 -1.28
C GLY A 324 -4.66 -16.00 -0.77
N PHE A 325 -4.08 -15.12 0.04
CA PHE A 325 -2.92 -15.41 0.88
C PHE A 325 -3.09 -14.75 2.27
N PRO A 326 -2.32 -15.15 3.31
CA PRO A 326 -2.36 -14.51 4.63
C PRO A 326 -1.88 -13.06 4.61
N VAL A 327 -2.53 -12.16 5.35
CA VAL A 327 -2.09 -10.76 5.48
C VAL A 327 -0.65 -10.70 6.01
N PRO A 328 0.29 -9.97 5.36
CA PRO A 328 1.68 -9.94 5.78
C PRO A 328 1.87 -9.56 7.25
N ARG A 329 2.81 -10.21 7.96
CA ARG A 329 2.93 -10.09 9.42
C ARG A 329 3.10 -8.68 9.95
N ASN A 330 3.81 -7.82 9.22
CA ASN A 330 4.14 -6.45 9.63
C ASN A 330 3.24 -5.40 8.95
N ASN A 331 2.10 -5.83 8.40
CA ASN A 331 1.10 -4.94 7.82
C ASN A 331 0.40 -4.09 8.90
N LEU A 332 0.21 -2.80 8.65
CA LEU A 332 -0.62 -1.91 9.45
C LEU A 332 -1.82 -1.38 8.66
N GLY A 333 -1.92 -1.69 7.37
CA GLY A 333 -3.04 -1.29 6.53
C GLY A 333 -4.33 -2.03 6.88
N VAL A 334 -5.44 -1.42 6.47
CA VAL A 334 -6.80 -1.92 6.65
C VAL A 334 -7.35 -2.39 5.30
N PHE A 335 -8.07 -3.50 5.29
CA PHE A 335 -8.75 -4.00 4.10
C PHE A 335 -9.73 -2.95 3.53
N ILE A 336 -9.63 -2.65 2.23
CA ILE A 336 -10.50 -1.68 1.54
C ILE A 336 -11.91 -2.26 1.40
N SER A 337 -12.86 -1.69 2.13
CA SER A 337 -14.21 -2.24 2.31
C SER A 337 -15.05 -2.27 1.04
N ASP A 338 -14.74 -1.43 0.04
CA ASP A 338 -15.38 -1.40 -1.28
C ASP A 338 -15.33 -2.75 -2.00
N PHE A 339 -14.38 -3.64 -1.66
CA PHE A 339 -14.26 -4.97 -2.24
C PHE A 339 -15.02 -6.07 -1.50
N LEU A 340 -15.48 -5.82 -0.25
CA LEU A 340 -16.23 -6.80 0.54
C LEU A 340 -17.46 -7.39 -0.17
N PRO A 341 -18.20 -6.66 -1.04
CA PRO A 341 -19.31 -7.22 -1.81
C PRO A 341 -18.96 -8.41 -2.72
N LEU A 342 -17.68 -8.73 -2.95
CA LEU A 342 -17.26 -9.93 -3.69
C LEU A 342 -17.46 -11.24 -2.92
N TRP A 343 -17.77 -11.16 -1.63
CA TRP A 343 -17.91 -12.33 -0.75
C TRP A 343 -19.28 -12.37 -0.07
N GLU A 344 -19.60 -13.53 0.51
CA GLU A 344 -20.71 -13.71 1.43
C GLU A 344 -20.39 -13.16 2.83
N ASP A 345 -21.42 -12.85 3.62
CA ASP A 345 -21.25 -12.16 4.93
C ASP A 345 -20.32 -12.87 5.91
N LYS A 346 -20.29 -14.21 5.89
CA LYS A 346 -19.38 -15.02 6.72
C LYS A 346 -17.92 -14.77 6.34
N ASP A 347 -17.64 -14.73 5.04
CA ASP A 347 -16.29 -14.58 4.50
C ASP A 347 -15.82 -13.13 4.65
N LYS A 348 -16.71 -12.15 4.46
CA LYS A 348 -16.45 -10.72 4.80
C LYS A 348 -15.97 -10.57 6.23
N LEU A 349 -16.66 -11.21 7.18
CA LEU A 349 -16.28 -11.16 8.59
C LEU A 349 -14.91 -11.80 8.84
N GLN A 350 -14.60 -12.91 8.17
CA GLN A 350 -13.29 -13.56 8.30
C GLN A 350 -12.15 -12.70 7.75
N LEU A 351 -12.34 -12.02 6.62
CA LEU A 351 -11.34 -11.12 6.02
C LEU A 351 -11.03 -9.96 6.98
N VAL A 352 -12.08 -9.26 7.43
CA VAL A 352 -11.94 -8.10 8.32
C VAL A 352 -11.36 -8.52 9.68
N LEU A 353 -11.84 -9.63 10.26
CA LEU A 353 -11.33 -10.12 11.54
C LEU A 353 -9.88 -10.62 11.42
N GLY A 354 -9.51 -11.24 10.30
CA GLY A 354 -8.15 -11.69 10.02
C GLY A 354 -7.16 -10.54 9.97
N ASN A 355 -7.48 -9.51 9.18
CA ASN A 355 -6.68 -8.28 9.11
C ASN A 355 -6.60 -7.59 10.49
N ALA A 356 -7.71 -7.47 11.20
CA ALA A 356 -7.78 -6.90 12.53
C ALA A 356 -6.91 -7.65 13.56
N ARG A 357 -6.94 -8.99 13.56
CA ARG A 357 -6.07 -9.83 14.41
C ARG A 357 -4.60 -9.71 14.05
N GLN A 358 -4.28 -9.61 12.76
CA GLN A 358 -2.91 -9.40 12.29
C GLN A 358 -2.36 -8.07 12.83
N ILE A 359 -3.12 -6.97 12.72
CA ILE A 359 -2.72 -5.67 13.29
C ILE A 359 -2.54 -5.78 14.81
N LEU A 360 -3.47 -6.46 15.50
CA LEU A 360 -3.37 -6.69 16.94
C LEU A 360 -2.09 -7.43 17.34
N ASN A 361 -1.63 -8.40 16.55
CA ASN A 361 -0.38 -9.12 16.82
C ASN A 361 0.83 -8.17 16.83
N ILE A 362 0.86 -7.18 15.94
CA ILE A 362 1.89 -6.12 15.95
C ILE A 362 1.74 -5.28 17.22
N VAL A 363 0.54 -4.81 17.52
CA VAL A 363 0.28 -3.97 18.71
C VAL A 363 0.72 -4.68 19.99
N LYS A 364 0.43 -5.98 20.15
CA LYS A 364 0.89 -6.79 21.28
C LYS A 364 2.41 -6.92 21.33
N ALA A 365 3.08 -7.06 20.19
CA ALA A 365 4.53 -7.09 20.11
C ALA A 365 5.18 -5.73 20.44
N THR A 366 4.54 -4.62 20.06
CA THR A 366 4.98 -3.25 20.41
C THR A 366 4.82 -2.96 21.90
N PHE A 367 3.70 -3.40 22.48
CA PHE A 367 3.31 -3.09 23.84
C PHE A 367 3.20 -4.37 24.68
N ALA A 368 4.34 -4.98 25.02
CA ALA A 368 4.39 -6.28 25.72
C ALA A 368 3.67 -6.33 27.09
N ASN A 369 3.36 -5.19 27.71
CA ASN A 369 2.63 -5.08 28.98
C ASN A 369 1.18 -4.57 28.82
N SER A 370 0.59 -4.73 27.63
CA SER A 370 -0.66 -4.06 27.23
C SER A 370 -1.95 -4.77 27.70
N PRO A 371 -3.03 -4.04 28.01
CA PRO A 371 -4.24 -4.59 28.64
C PRO A 371 -5.20 -5.32 27.68
N PHE A 372 -4.72 -5.76 26.51
CA PHE A 372 -5.56 -6.50 25.53
C PHE A 372 -6.02 -7.86 26.06
N GLU A 373 -5.36 -8.41 27.08
CA GLU A 373 -5.83 -9.58 27.82
C GLU A 373 -6.61 -9.13 29.05
N GLY A 374 -7.93 -9.40 29.08
CA GLY A 374 -8.78 -9.15 30.25
C GLY A 374 -9.38 -7.75 30.40
N SER A 375 -9.16 -6.82 29.44
CA SER A 375 -9.91 -5.55 29.43
C SER A 375 -11.41 -5.80 29.32
N ALA A 376 -12.16 -5.34 30.33
CA ALA A 376 -13.61 -5.26 30.23
C ALA A 376 -14.00 -4.19 29.20
N ALA A 377 -14.98 -4.47 28.34
CA ALA A 377 -15.52 -3.46 27.45
C ALA A 377 -16.18 -2.35 28.28
N ALA A 378 -15.54 -1.18 28.36
CA ALA A 378 -16.15 0.00 28.93
C ALA A 378 -17.21 0.57 27.97
N GLU A 379 -18.24 1.24 28.50
CA GLU A 379 -19.28 1.88 27.66
C GLU A 379 -18.71 3.02 26.80
N ASN A 380 -17.67 3.72 27.28
CA ASN A 380 -17.01 4.79 26.57
C ASN A 380 -15.48 4.60 26.57
N CYS A 381 -14.92 4.31 25.40
CA CYS A 381 -13.48 4.11 25.21
C CYS A 381 -12.69 5.42 25.11
N ASP A 382 -13.34 6.54 24.83
CA ASP A 382 -12.68 7.86 24.67
C ASP A 382 -12.17 8.44 26.00
N LEU A 383 -12.57 7.83 27.14
CA LEU A 383 -12.09 8.18 28.48
C LEU A 383 -10.78 7.47 28.85
N ALA A 384 -10.19 6.71 27.92
CA ALA A 384 -8.95 5.99 28.16
C ALA A 384 -7.77 6.95 28.40
N THR A 385 -6.87 6.56 29.30
CA THR A 385 -5.71 7.36 29.70
C THR A 385 -4.57 7.37 28.68
N SER A 386 -4.63 6.53 27.65
CA SER A 386 -3.66 6.44 26.56
C SER A 386 -4.33 5.90 25.29
N SER A 387 -3.74 6.18 24.12
CA SER A 387 -4.21 5.65 22.83
C SER A 387 -4.22 4.12 22.77
N VAL A 388 -3.27 3.46 23.45
CA VAL A 388 -3.21 1.99 23.55
C VAL A 388 -4.36 1.44 24.39
N ASN A 389 -4.72 2.11 25.49
CA ASN A 389 -5.86 1.73 26.33
C ASN A 389 -7.19 1.97 25.59
N GLU A 390 -7.28 3.05 24.82
CA GLU A 390 -8.43 3.32 23.95
C GLU A 390 -8.60 2.20 22.92
N LEU A 391 -7.52 1.84 22.22
CA LEU A 391 -7.51 0.76 21.25
C LEU A 391 -7.87 -0.59 21.88
N ALA A 392 -7.39 -0.89 23.08
CA ALA A 392 -7.75 -2.11 23.82
C ALA A 392 -9.24 -2.14 24.20
N CYS A 393 -9.81 -1.02 24.62
CA CYS A 393 -11.24 -0.90 24.89
C CYS A 393 -12.08 -1.09 23.61
N ARG A 394 -11.72 -0.40 22.52
CA ARG A 394 -12.40 -0.51 21.22
C ARG A 394 -12.34 -1.94 20.69
N TRP A 395 -11.19 -2.60 20.80
CA TRP A 395 -11.01 -4.01 20.48
C TRP A 395 -11.94 -4.91 21.31
N ALA A 396 -11.91 -4.79 22.64
CA ALA A 396 -12.74 -5.60 23.53
C ALA A 396 -14.24 -5.44 23.22
N ARG A 397 -14.68 -4.22 22.89
CA ARG A 397 -16.06 -3.93 22.47
C ARG A 397 -16.41 -4.57 21.13
N ALA A 398 -15.51 -4.53 20.14
CA ALA A 398 -15.74 -5.13 18.84
C ALA A 398 -15.78 -6.68 18.93
N THR A 399 -14.91 -7.29 19.74
CA THR A 399 -14.81 -8.74 19.86
C THR A 399 -15.77 -9.37 20.86
N GLY A 400 -16.22 -8.63 21.89
CA GLY A 400 -17.13 -9.15 22.92
C GLY A 400 -18.44 -9.72 22.35
N HIS A 401 -18.92 -9.15 21.25
CA HIS A 401 -20.13 -9.60 20.55
C HIS A 401 -19.90 -10.67 19.46
N LEU A 402 -18.64 -11.05 19.19
CA LEU A 402 -18.35 -12.14 18.25
C LEU A 402 -18.75 -13.50 18.83
N ASN A 403 -18.68 -13.66 20.16
CA ASN A 403 -19.03 -14.89 20.88
C ASN A 403 -20.53 -15.02 21.25
N GLU A 404 -21.33 -13.96 21.10
CA GLU A 404 -22.78 -14.03 21.31
C GLU A 404 -23.42 -14.81 20.14
N ARG A 405 -23.61 -16.13 20.33
CA ARG A 405 -24.56 -16.92 19.56
C ARG A 405 -25.98 -16.45 19.92
N VAL A 406 -26.45 -15.37 19.29
CA VAL A 406 -27.86 -15.00 19.37
C VAL A 406 -28.64 -16.11 18.65
N GLY A 407 -29.51 -16.79 19.39
CA GLY A 407 -30.20 -18.01 18.95
C GLY A 407 -30.91 -17.82 17.60
N GLY A 408 -30.50 -18.62 16.61
CA GLY A 408 -31.31 -18.94 15.43
C GLY A 408 -31.59 -17.82 14.43
N VAL A 409 -31.22 -16.58 14.69
CA VAL A 409 -31.31 -15.47 13.74
C VAL A 409 -29.90 -15.03 13.43
N SER A 410 -29.54 -14.98 12.13
CA SER A 410 -28.28 -14.45 11.64
C SER A 410 -27.96 -13.12 12.35
N GLY A 411 -27.08 -13.16 13.36
CA GLY A 411 -26.65 -11.97 14.06
C GLY A 411 -26.08 -11.00 13.04
N ASN A 412 -26.53 -9.74 13.09
CA ASN A 412 -26.29 -8.72 12.05
C ASN A 412 -24.79 -8.61 11.70
N TYR A 413 -24.35 -9.34 10.67
CA TYR A 413 -22.96 -9.40 10.22
C TYR A 413 -22.47 -8.02 9.80
N GLY A 414 -23.36 -7.21 9.20
CA GLY A 414 -23.07 -5.82 8.84
C GLY A 414 -22.67 -4.97 10.05
N GLN A 415 -23.36 -5.09 11.18
CA GLN A 415 -22.98 -4.38 12.42
C GLN A 415 -21.63 -4.86 12.98
N LYS A 416 -21.32 -6.15 12.89
CA LYS A 416 -20.05 -6.72 13.35
C LYS A 416 -18.89 -6.21 12.48
N ILE A 417 -19.07 -6.21 11.16
CA ILE A 417 -18.09 -5.71 10.19
C ILE A 417 -17.85 -4.22 10.39
N ALA A 418 -18.92 -3.40 10.48
CA ALA A 418 -18.80 -1.96 10.68
C ALA A 418 -17.99 -1.62 11.95
N ARG A 419 -18.32 -2.26 13.08
CA ARG A 419 -17.60 -2.05 14.34
C ARG A 419 -16.13 -2.44 14.26
N LEU A 420 -15.79 -3.57 13.66
CA LEU A 420 -14.39 -3.99 13.50
C LEU A 420 -13.61 -3.03 12.62
N THR A 421 -14.25 -2.56 11.55
CA THR A 421 -13.66 -1.61 10.60
C THR A 421 -13.39 -0.26 11.28
N GLU A 422 -14.33 0.21 12.12
CA GLU A 422 -14.17 1.43 12.93
C GLU A 422 -12.98 1.38 13.91
N VAL A 423 -12.67 0.23 14.51
CA VAL A 423 -11.54 0.09 15.47
C VAL A 423 -10.21 0.53 14.83
N PHE A 424 -10.03 0.21 13.55
CA PHE A 424 -8.76 0.41 12.86
C PHE A 424 -8.77 1.61 11.90
N GLN A 425 -9.94 2.02 11.39
CA GLN A 425 -10.10 3.25 10.60
C GLN A 425 -10.07 4.53 11.44
N SER A 426 -10.45 4.51 12.72
CA SER A 426 -10.39 5.73 13.56
C SER A 426 -8.96 6.20 13.86
N ASN A 427 -7.96 5.37 13.55
CA ASN A 427 -6.52 5.68 13.69
C ASN A 427 -5.84 6.04 12.35
N SER A 428 -6.55 6.00 11.22
CA SER A 428 -6.03 6.36 9.89
C SER A 428 -6.34 7.81 9.48
N ALA A 429 -6.67 8.69 10.43
CA ALA A 429 -6.78 10.11 10.14
C ALA A 429 -5.38 10.68 9.81
N PRO A 430 -5.22 11.47 8.74
CA PRO A 430 -3.93 12.07 8.39
C PRO A 430 -3.42 12.91 9.55
N GLY A 431 -2.24 12.56 10.08
CA GLY A 431 -1.57 13.31 11.15
C GLY A 431 -1.51 12.64 12.53
N LYS A 432 -1.87 11.36 12.68
CA LYS A 432 -1.60 10.60 13.92
C LYS A 432 -0.65 9.43 13.64
N THR A 433 0.60 9.76 13.33
CA THR A 433 1.76 8.85 13.41
C THR A 433 2.08 8.48 14.86
#